data_AF-A0A974P0Z2-F1
#
_entry.id   AF-A0A974P0Z2-F1
#
_cell.length_a   1.000
_cell.length_b   1.000
_cell.length_c   1.000
_cell.angle_alpha   90.00
_cell.angle_beta   90.00
_cell.angle_gamma   90.00
#
_symmetry.space_group_name_H-M   'P 1'
#
loop_
_entity.id
_entity.type
_entity.pdbx_description
1 polymer ?
#
loop_
_entity_poly.entity_id
_entity_poly.type
_entity_poly.pdbx_seq_one_letter_code
_entity_poly.pdbx_strand_id
1 'polypeptide(L)'
;MSGAAEGALNSGATGSFATQSDSFVTVMDADGQEQWTERRGARQNDEATSIAFGADGSVYVAGRAQSSLPGTTGLGGWDSYIEGFKADAKNKVSTLFVQNVGSSGSDRPGGLVVDGNSLVLANNEAGRAVLHRFDLSGGTATETATRDLGTWPAAVSLAWPWTAASW
;
A
#
# COMPACT_ATOMS: atom_id res chain seq x y z
N MET A 1 11.60 -3.77 4.30
CA MET A 1 11.18 -4.65 3.19
C MET A 1 9.67 -4.81 3.26
N SER A 2 8.96 -4.76 2.12
CA SER A 2 7.52 -5.09 2.05
C SER A 2 7.35 -6.43 1.35
N GLY A 3 6.32 -7.19 1.71
CA GLY A 3 6.06 -8.49 1.12
C GLY A 3 4.69 -9.05 1.48
N ALA A 4 4.43 -10.25 0.98
CA ALA A 4 3.28 -11.07 1.34
C ALA A 4 3.78 -12.39 1.95
N ALA A 5 3.08 -12.89 2.96
CA ALA A 5 3.43 -14.13 3.64
C ALA A 5 2.22 -15.06 3.71
N GLU A 6 2.43 -16.31 3.29
CA GLU A 6 1.49 -17.39 3.54
C GLU A 6 1.68 -17.90 4.99
N GLY A 7 0.64 -17.85 5.80
CA GLY A 7 0.70 -18.32 7.20
C GLY A 7 1.33 -17.34 8.20
N ALA A 8 1.43 -17.76 9.47
CA ALA A 8 1.66 -16.86 10.60
C ALA A 8 3.12 -16.42 10.78
N LEU A 9 3.38 -15.11 10.63
CA LEU A 9 4.65 -14.48 11.03
C LEU A 9 4.68 -14.01 12.49
N ASN A 10 3.53 -13.85 13.17
CA ASN A 10 3.41 -13.59 14.61
C ASN A 10 2.00 -14.05 15.09
N SER A 11 1.91 -15.17 15.81
CA SER A 11 0.62 -15.80 16.12
C SER A 11 -0.10 -15.14 17.31
N GLY A 12 -0.89 -14.10 17.02
CA GLY A 12 -1.93 -13.58 17.92
C GLY A 12 -3.34 -13.58 17.31
N ALA A 13 -3.45 -13.70 15.97
CA ALA A 13 -4.73 -13.78 15.27
C ALA A 13 -5.10 -15.24 15.00
N THR A 14 -6.05 -15.77 15.78
CA THR A 14 -6.64 -17.09 15.53
C THR A 14 -7.79 -16.97 14.54
N GLY A 15 -7.52 -17.32 13.29
CA GLY A 15 -8.51 -17.51 12.23
C GLY A 15 -7.87 -18.31 11.10
N SER A 16 -8.28 -19.56 10.94
CA SER A 16 -7.64 -20.50 10.00
C SER A 16 -7.89 -20.08 8.55
N PHE A 17 -6.88 -19.46 7.95
CA PHE A 17 -6.80 -19.14 6.53
C PHE A 17 -5.43 -19.51 5.96
N ALA A 18 -4.91 -20.69 6.32
CA ALA A 18 -3.54 -21.14 6.03
C ALA A 18 -3.12 -21.17 4.54
N THR A 19 -4.04 -20.90 3.61
CA THR A 19 -3.80 -20.83 2.15
C THR A 19 -3.96 -19.43 1.58
N GLN A 20 -4.16 -18.40 2.42
CA GLN A 20 -4.29 -17.01 2.00
C GLN A 20 -3.05 -16.23 2.43
N SER A 21 -2.61 -15.34 1.55
CA SER A 21 -1.45 -14.48 1.79
C SER A 21 -1.87 -13.26 2.60
N ASP A 22 -1.16 -12.96 3.68
CA ASP A 22 -1.31 -11.71 4.41
C ASP A 22 -0.18 -10.77 4.03
N SER A 23 -0.48 -9.48 3.98
CA SER A 23 0.55 -8.46 3.81
C SER A 23 1.39 -8.33 5.08
N PHE A 24 2.67 -7.99 4.93
CA PHE A 24 3.52 -7.65 6.06
C PHE A 24 4.53 -6.56 5.70
N VAL A 25 5.01 -5.89 6.73
CA VAL A 25 6.12 -4.94 6.65
C VAL A 25 7.13 -5.24 7.75
N THR A 26 8.39 -5.32 7.37
CA THR A 26 9.52 -5.49 8.29
C THR A 26 10.46 -4.31 8.14
N VAL A 27 10.79 -3.68 9.28
CA VAL A 27 11.87 -2.70 9.38
C VAL A 27 13.09 -3.39 9.98
N MET A 28 14.22 -3.18 9.34
CA MET A 28 15.53 -3.67 9.77
C MET A 28 16.46 -2.45 9.94
N ASP A 29 17.49 -2.60 10.77
CA ASP A 29 18.55 -1.60 10.86
C ASP A 29 19.55 -1.72 9.70
N ALA A 30 20.57 -0.86 9.72
CA ALA A 30 21.59 -0.80 8.68
C ALA A 30 22.46 -2.07 8.60
N ASP A 31 22.51 -2.86 9.68
CA ASP A 31 23.23 -4.14 9.75
C ASP A 31 22.32 -5.32 9.34
N GLY A 32 21.08 -5.04 8.94
CA GLY A 32 20.08 -6.03 8.53
C GLY A 32 19.41 -6.75 9.70
N GLN A 33 19.55 -6.26 10.93
CA GLN A 33 18.85 -6.84 12.08
C GLN A 33 17.42 -6.33 12.13
N GLU A 34 16.47 -7.26 12.25
CA GLU A 34 15.06 -6.93 12.40
C GLU A 34 14.83 -6.05 13.64
N GLN A 35 14.20 -4.89 13.41
CA GLN A 35 13.74 -4.00 14.48
C GLN A 35 12.31 -4.37 14.89
N TRP A 36 11.45 -4.59 13.90
CA TRP A 36 10.07 -5.02 14.08
C TRP A 36 9.45 -5.54 12.78
N THR A 37 8.41 -6.36 12.93
CA THR A 37 7.56 -6.84 11.85
C THR A 37 6.08 -6.68 12.22
N GLU A 38 5.32 -6.02 11.35
CA GLU A 38 3.86 -5.93 11.45
C GLU A 38 3.22 -6.74 10.33
N ARG A 39 2.28 -7.62 10.70
CA ARG A 39 1.48 -8.40 9.76
C ARG A 39 0.05 -7.86 9.71
N ARG A 40 -0.52 -7.87 8.52
CA ARG A 40 -1.87 -7.42 8.23
C ARG A 40 -2.56 -8.42 7.32
N GLY A 41 -3.47 -9.15 7.93
CA GLY A 41 -4.34 -10.11 7.27
C GLY A 41 -5.79 -9.69 7.35
N ALA A 42 -6.48 -9.80 6.24
CA ALA A 42 -7.91 -9.74 6.09
C ALA A 42 -8.46 -11.18 6.04
N ARG A 43 -9.67 -11.34 5.50
CA ARG A 43 -10.28 -12.67 5.31
C ARG A 43 -9.85 -13.36 4.02
N GLN A 44 -9.05 -12.70 3.18
CA GLN A 44 -8.59 -13.12 1.85
C GLN A 44 -7.15 -12.63 1.60
N ASN A 45 -6.66 -12.69 0.35
CA ASN A 45 -5.29 -12.28 0.05
C ASN A 45 -5.10 -10.76 0.18
N ASP A 46 -3.98 -10.40 0.79
CA ASP A 46 -3.52 -9.01 0.93
C ASP A 46 -2.05 -8.89 0.52
N GLU A 47 -1.72 -7.76 -0.10
CA GLU A 47 -0.37 -7.48 -0.60
C GLU A 47 0.05 -6.06 -0.25
N ALA A 48 1.16 -5.91 0.48
CA ALA A 48 1.86 -4.64 0.60
C ALA A 48 2.76 -4.44 -0.63
N THR A 49 2.55 -3.36 -1.37
CA THR A 49 3.18 -3.16 -2.70
C THR A 49 4.06 -1.92 -2.75
N SER A 50 3.87 -0.96 -1.86
CA SER A 50 4.70 0.25 -1.75
C SER A 50 4.91 0.63 -0.30
N ILE A 51 6.07 1.20 0.00
CA ILE A 51 6.45 1.68 1.33
C ILE A 51 7.22 2.99 1.23
N ALA A 52 7.00 3.90 2.18
CA ALA A 52 7.77 5.13 2.33
C ALA A 52 8.00 5.45 3.81
N PHE A 53 9.10 6.15 4.11
CA PHE A 53 9.37 6.65 5.45
C PHE A 53 8.98 8.13 5.56
N GLY A 54 8.42 8.51 6.70
CA GLY A 54 8.34 9.90 7.14
C GLY A 54 9.67 10.36 7.75
N ALA A 55 9.88 11.68 7.78
CA ALA A 55 11.08 12.28 8.36
C ALA A 55 11.25 12.01 9.87
N ASP A 56 10.17 11.67 10.57
CA ASP A 56 10.15 11.32 11.98
C ASP A 56 10.34 9.81 12.24
N GLY A 57 10.60 9.02 11.19
CA GLY A 57 10.71 7.56 11.25
C GLY A 57 9.38 6.83 11.27
N SER A 58 8.26 7.51 10.98
CA SER A 58 7.00 6.83 10.64
C SER A 58 7.15 6.02 9.36
N VAL A 59 6.39 4.94 9.22
CA VAL A 59 6.36 4.08 8.03
C VAL A 59 4.97 4.12 7.44
N TYR A 60 4.88 4.40 6.14
CA TYR A 60 3.63 4.44 5.39
C TYR A 60 3.65 3.34 4.33
N VAL A 61 2.60 2.56 4.29
CA VAL A 61 2.45 1.41 3.39
C VAL A 61 1.24 1.66 2.50
N ALA A 62 1.37 1.33 1.22
CA ALA A 62 0.23 1.11 0.35
C ALA A 62 0.18 -0.35 -0.08
N GLY A 63 -1.04 -0.88 -0.17
CA GLY A 63 -1.27 -2.24 -0.58
C GLY A 63 -2.66 -2.43 -1.18
N ARG A 64 -3.01 -3.68 -1.44
CA ARG A 64 -4.35 -4.07 -1.87
C ARG A 64 -4.83 -5.31 -1.12
N ALA A 65 -6.13 -5.37 -0.87
CA ALA A 65 -6.78 -6.44 -0.12
C ALA A 65 -8.00 -6.96 -0.90
N GLN A 66 -8.23 -8.27 -0.95
CA GLN A 66 -9.44 -8.85 -1.57
C GLN A 66 -10.67 -8.82 -0.65
N SER A 67 -10.52 -8.27 0.55
CA SER A 67 -11.60 -8.13 1.53
C SER A 67 -11.34 -6.94 2.45
N SER A 68 -12.34 -6.55 3.25
CA SER A 68 -12.18 -5.48 4.23
C SER A 68 -11.04 -5.77 5.21
N LEU A 69 -10.09 -4.85 5.32
CA LEU A 69 -9.11 -4.84 6.41
C LEU A 69 -9.78 -4.48 7.74
N PRO A 70 -9.23 -4.92 8.89
CA PRO A 70 -9.72 -4.52 10.21
C PRO A 70 -9.83 -2.99 10.34
N GLY A 71 -11.01 -2.49 10.72
CA GLY A 71 -11.28 -1.05 10.84
C GLY A 71 -11.70 -0.36 9.54
N THR A 72 -11.83 -1.10 8.44
CA THR A 72 -12.28 -0.58 7.14
C THR A 72 -13.56 -1.28 6.66
N THR A 73 -14.21 -0.71 5.65
CA THR A 73 -15.30 -1.34 4.90
C THR A 73 -14.80 -1.62 3.49
N GLY A 74 -14.82 -2.89 3.06
CA GLY A 74 -14.47 -3.28 1.70
C GLY A 74 -15.44 -2.67 0.70
N LEU A 75 -14.90 -2.22 -0.42
CA LEU A 75 -15.60 -1.52 -1.48
C LEU A 75 -15.99 -2.49 -2.62
N GLY A 76 -15.25 -3.60 -2.76
CA GLY A 76 -15.59 -4.77 -3.57
C GLY A 76 -14.46 -5.16 -4.52
N GLY A 77 -14.19 -6.47 -4.67
CA GLY A 77 -13.04 -6.93 -5.46
C GLY A 77 -11.73 -6.73 -4.70
N TRP A 78 -10.65 -6.35 -5.39
CA TRP A 78 -9.43 -5.88 -4.74
C TRP A 78 -9.59 -4.40 -4.39
N ASP A 79 -9.40 -4.03 -3.14
CA ASP A 79 -9.46 -2.63 -2.70
C ASP A 79 -8.05 -2.16 -2.34
N SER A 80 -7.66 -0.94 -2.75
CA SER A 80 -6.39 -0.37 -2.31
C SER A 80 -6.51 0.14 -0.88
N TYR A 81 -5.41 0.11 -0.14
CA TYR A 81 -5.35 0.64 1.21
C TYR A 81 -4.05 1.41 1.44
N ILE A 82 -4.10 2.30 2.43
CA ILE A 82 -2.94 2.95 3.02
C ILE A 82 -2.91 2.71 4.53
N GLU A 83 -1.72 2.49 5.05
CA GLU A 83 -1.46 2.30 6.48
C GLU A 83 -0.32 3.19 6.94
N GLY A 84 -0.41 3.66 8.19
CA GLY A 84 0.66 4.37 8.87
C GLY A 84 1.07 3.66 10.15
N PHE A 85 2.38 3.55 10.39
CA PHE A 85 2.97 2.97 11.58
C PHE A 85 3.98 3.92 12.22
N LYS A 86 4.06 3.88 13.54
CA LYS A 86 5.11 4.55 14.32
C LYS A 86 5.70 3.59 15.33
N ALA A 87 7.02 3.43 15.30
CA ALA A 87 7.73 2.77 16.38
C ALA A 87 8.18 3.80 17.43
N ASP A 88 8.09 3.42 18.71
CA ASP A 88 8.76 4.14 19.79
C ASP A 88 10.26 3.77 19.85
N ALA A 89 11.00 4.39 20.77
CA ALA A 89 12.43 4.17 20.94
C ALA A 89 12.82 2.73 21.38
N LYS A 90 11.83 1.88 21.72
CA LYS A 90 12.02 0.47 22.08
C LYS A 90 11.48 -0.46 20.99
N ASN A 91 11.27 0.06 19.77
CA ASN A 91 10.69 -0.65 18.63
C ASN A 91 9.26 -1.16 18.88
N LYS A 92 8.54 -0.64 19.87
CA LYS A 92 7.13 -0.97 20.03
C LYS A 92 6.33 -0.17 19.00
N VAL A 93 5.64 -0.89 18.11
CA VAL A 93 4.89 -0.29 17.00
C VAL A 93 3.47 0.09 17.46
N SER A 94 3.02 1.27 17.03
CA SER A 94 1.62 1.69 17.02
C SER A 94 1.16 1.93 15.59
N THR A 95 -0.11 1.61 15.35
CA THR A 95 -0.79 1.94 14.09
C THR A 95 -1.36 3.35 14.20
N LEU A 96 -0.98 4.21 13.26
CA LEU A 96 -1.51 5.56 13.14
C LEU A 96 -2.90 5.52 12.49
N PHE A 97 -3.01 4.82 11.36
CA PHE A 97 -4.26 4.62 10.64
C PHE A 97 -4.21 3.39 9.72
N VAL A 98 -5.39 2.92 9.33
CA VAL A 98 -5.65 1.98 8.22
C VAL A 98 -6.83 2.55 7.45
N GLN A 99 -6.70 2.75 6.14
CA GLN A 99 -7.76 3.33 5.32
C GLN A 99 -7.81 2.68 3.94
N ASN A 100 -9.01 2.34 3.47
CA ASN A 100 -9.22 1.97 2.08
C ASN A 100 -9.25 3.25 1.22
N VAL A 101 -8.69 3.17 0.02
CA VAL A 101 -8.66 4.24 -0.98
C VAL A 101 -9.05 3.60 -2.30
N GLY A 102 -10.03 4.16 -3.01
CA GLY A 102 -10.49 3.51 -4.22
C GLY A 102 -11.94 3.75 -4.58
N SER A 103 -12.37 2.91 -5.50
CA SER A 103 -13.71 2.80 -6.03
C SER A 103 -14.40 1.54 -5.48
N SER A 104 -15.62 1.25 -5.95
CA SER A 104 -16.27 -0.04 -5.67
C SER A 104 -15.83 -1.18 -6.62
N GLY A 105 -14.91 -0.88 -7.54
CA GLY A 105 -14.32 -1.84 -8.46
C GLY A 105 -12.96 -2.32 -7.97
N SER A 106 -12.28 -3.14 -8.76
CA SER A 106 -10.92 -3.55 -8.40
C SER A 106 -9.93 -2.41 -8.57
N ASP A 107 -9.25 -2.09 -7.48
CA ASP A 107 -8.25 -1.06 -7.38
C ASP A 107 -6.87 -1.66 -7.03
N ARG A 108 -5.81 -0.94 -7.39
CA ARG A 108 -4.45 -1.27 -6.94
C ARG A 108 -3.59 -0.01 -6.86
N PRO A 109 -2.76 0.11 -5.81
CA PRO A 109 -1.78 1.17 -5.75
C PRO A 109 -0.66 0.91 -6.79
N GLY A 110 -0.23 1.98 -7.47
CA GLY A 110 0.97 1.97 -8.32
C GLY A 110 2.23 2.46 -7.58
N GLY A 111 2.07 3.22 -6.51
CA GLY A 111 3.17 3.71 -5.68
C GLY A 111 2.72 4.78 -4.69
N LEU A 112 3.52 4.98 -3.64
CA LEU A 112 3.28 5.96 -2.58
C LEU A 112 4.56 6.74 -2.28
N VAL A 113 4.44 8.06 -2.14
CA VAL A 113 5.54 8.95 -1.73
C VAL A 113 5.07 9.84 -0.57
N VAL A 114 6.01 10.21 0.29
CA VAL A 114 5.77 11.09 1.43
C VAL A 114 6.80 12.22 1.43
N ASP A 115 6.32 13.45 1.61
CA ASP A 115 7.13 14.66 1.80
C ASP A 115 6.52 15.51 2.93
N GLY A 116 7.24 15.63 4.04
CA GLY A 116 6.72 16.21 5.28
C GLY A 116 5.43 15.53 5.72
N ASN A 117 4.34 16.29 5.86
CA ASN A 117 3.01 15.79 6.19
C ASN A 117 2.16 15.41 4.96
N SER A 118 2.72 15.47 3.75
CA SER A 118 1.99 15.17 2.52
C SER A 118 2.29 13.76 2.05
N LEU A 119 1.26 12.92 1.95
CA LEU A 119 1.33 11.61 1.30
C LEU A 119 0.67 11.72 -0.07
N VAL A 120 1.33 11.23 -1.11
CA VAL A 120 0.73 11.10 -2.45
C VAL A 120 0.68 9.62 -2.82
N LEU A 121 -0.53 9.16 -3.15
CA LEU A 121 -0.78 7.81 -3.65
C LEU A 121 -1.11 7.90 -5.14
N ALA A 122 -0.37 7.17 -5.96
CA ALA A 122 -0.78 6.85 -7.31
C ALA A 122 -1.61 5.57 -7.29
N ASN A 123 -2.86 5.64 -7.74
CA ASN A 123 -3.81 4.55 -7.68
C ASN A 123 -4.34 4.20 -9.07
N ASN A 124 -4.60 2.91 -9.31
CA ASN A 124 -5.44 2.47 -10.42
C ASN A 124 -6.80 2.13 -9.85
N GLU A 125 -7.81 2.93 -10.15
CA GLU A 125 -9.18 2.79 -9.64
C GLU A 125 -10.10 2.26 -10.73
N ALA A 126 -10.44 0.98 -10.68
CA ALA A 126 -11.22 0.31 -11.73
C ALA A 126 -10.73 0.63 -13.17
N GLY A 127 -9.40 0.69 -13.37
CA GLY A 127 -8.78 1.03 -14.66
C GLY A 127 -8.52 2.52 -14.91
N ARG A 128 -8.84 3.41 -13.97
CA ARG A 128 -8.54 4.85 -14.02
C ARG A 128 -7.26 5.15 -13.26
N ALA A 129 -6.34 5.93 -13.80
CA ALA A 129 -5.21 6.43 -13.02
C ALA A 129 -5.65 7.64 -12.20
N VAL A 130 -5.62 7.51 -10.88
CA VAL A 130 -6.03 8.56 -9.95
C VAL A 130 -4.89 8.84 -8.98
N LEU A 131 -4.56 10.12 -8.80
CA LEU A 131 -3.65 10.57 -7.75
C LEU A 131 -4.46 11.06 -6.56
N HIS A 132 -4.15 10.56 -5.37
CA HIS A 132 -4.69 11.07 -4.12
C HIS A 132 -3.59 11.76 -3.34
N ARG A 133 -3.92 12.87 -2.69
CA ARG A 133 -3.04 13.57 -1.77
C ARG A 133 -3.68 13.61 -0.40
N PHE A 134 -2.95 13.19 0.62
CA PHE A 134 -3.39 13.20 2.00
C PHE A 134 -2.51 14.12 2.85
N ASP A 135 -3.12 14.81 3.81
CA ASP A 135 -2.44 15.43 4.94
C ASP A 135 -2.37 14.45 6.10
N LEU A 136 -1.18 14.32 6.68
CA LEU A 136 -0.83 13.42 7.77
C LEU A 136 -0.71 14.14 9.12
N SER A 137 -0.86 15.47 9.17
CA SER A 137 -0.62 16.28 10.36
C SER A 137 -1.51 15.91 11.56
N GLY A 138 -2.71 15.37 11.30
CA GLY A 138 -3.67 14.96 12.32
C GLY A 138 -3.49 13.54 12.87
N GLY A 139 -2.41 12.83 12.51
CA GLY A 139 -2.20 11.43 12.91
C GLY A 139 -3.05 10.40 12.15
N THR A 140 -3.90 10.87 11.24
CA THR A 140 -4.64 10.07 10.25
C THR A 140 -4.38 10.65 8.86
N ALA A 141 -4.55 9.86 7.79
CA ALA A 141 -4.51 10.38 6.43
C ALA A 141 -5.83 11.08 6.11
N THR A 142 -5.80 12.41 5.96
CA THR A 142 -6.97 13.20 5.54
C THR A 142 -6.83 13.56 4.07
N GLU A 143 -7.73 13.09 3.21
CA GLU A 143 -7.65 13.42 1.78
C GLU A 143 -7.84 14.92 1.56
N THR A 144 -6.90 15.53 0.84
CA THR A 144 -6.87 16.98 0.55
C THR A 144 -7.05 17.28 -0.92
N ALA A 145 -6.72 16.34 -1.81
CA ALA A 145 -6.93 16.48 -3.24
C ALA A 145 -6.96 15.13 -3.94
N THR A 146 -7.76 15.06 -5.01
CA THR A 146 -7.81 13.95 -5.95
C THR A 146 -7.59 14.48 -7.36
N ARG A 147 -6.83 13.77 -8.18
CA ARG A 147 -6.63 14.10 -9.60
C ARG A 147 -6.74 12.86 -10.45
N ASP A 148 -7.83 12.77 -11.19
CA ASP A 148 -8.04 11.76 -12.21
C ASP A 148 -7.23 12.10 -13.47
N LEU A 149 -6.37 11.17 -13.90
CA LEU A 149 -5.51 11.29 -15.08
C LEU A 149 -6.10 10.57 -16.31
N GLY A 150 -7.29 10.00 -16.18
CA GLY A 150 -8.00 9.27 -17.21
C GLY A 150 -7.80 7.76 -17.11
N THR A 151 -8.25 7.06 -18.15
CA THR A 151 -8.09 5.62 -18.23
C THR A 151 -6.61 5.26 -18.39
N TRP A 152 -6.17 4.23 -17.66
CA TRP A 152 -4.90 3.60 -17.91
C TRP A 152 -5.00 2.87 -19.26
N PRO A 153 -4.27 3.27 -20.32
CA PRO A 153 -4.38 2.57 -21.58
C PRO A 153 -3.89 1.15 -21.41
N ALA A 154 -4.69 0.17 -21.84
CA ALA A 154 -4.19 -1.18 -22.05
C ALA A 154 -3.07 -1.08 -23.11
N ALA A 155 -1.82 -1.18 -22.67
CA ALA A 155 -0.59 -1.10 -23.47
C ALA A 155 -0.57 0.03 -24.53
N VAL A 156 0.15 1.12 -24.25
CA VAL A 156 0.71 1.91 -25.36
C VAL A 156 1.75 1.02 -26.04
N SER A 157 1.40 0.41 -27.18
CA SER A 157 2.40 -0.18 -28.06
C SER A 157 3.23 0.98 -28.62
N LEU A 158 4.40 1.21 -28.03
CA LEU A 158 5.42 2.06 -28.63
C LEU A 158 5.94 1.34 -29.87
N ALA A 159 5.28 1.55 -31.00
CA ALA A 159 5.82 1.19 -32.30
C ALA A 159 6.98 2.15 -32.59
N TRP A 160 8.22 1.68 -32.42
CA TRP A 160 9.40 2.36 -32.91
C TRP A 160 9.51 2.10 -34.42
N PRO A 161 9.36 3.10 -35.31
CA PRO A 161 9.60 2.88 -36.72
C PRO A 161 11.12 2.86 -36.95
N TRP A 162 11.70 1.68 -37.14
CA TRP A 162 12.97 1.59 -37.85
C TRP A 162 12.69 1.74 -39.34
N THR A 163 12.99 2.90 -39.92
CA THR A 163 13.25 2.96 -41.35
C THR A 163 14.70 2.53 -41.56
N ALA A 164 14.90 1.28 -41.99
CA ALA A 164 16.19 0.85 -42.52
C ALA A 164 16.43 1.63 -43.81
N ALA A 165 17.37 2.59 -43.78
CA ALA A 165 17.95 3.14 -44.98
C ALA A 165 18.85 2.05 -45.59
N SER A 166 18.46 1.52 -46.74
CA SER A 166 19.34 0.72 -47.59
C SER A 166 20.39 1.64 -48.20
N TRP A 167 21.67 1.33 -47.96
CA TRP A 167 22.79 1.85 -48.75
C TRP A 167 22.85 1.18 -50.11
#